data_AF-A0A0F3R6U9-F1
#
_entry.id   AF-A0A0F3R6U9-F1
#
_cell.length_a   1.000
_cell.length_b   1.000
_cell.length_c   1.000
_cell.angle_alpha   90.00
_cell.angle_beta   90.00
_cell.angle_gamma   90.00
#
_symmetry.space_group_name_H-M   'P 1'
#
loop_
_entity.id
_entity.type
_entity.pdbx_description
1 polymer ?
#
loop_
_entity_poly.entity_id
_entity_poly.type
_entity_poly.pdbx_seq_one_letter_code
_entity_poly.pdbx_strand_id
1 'polypeptide(L)'
;MTIIANSNTGVDYIKSALSYSLTKIDQTDKIELENMLKTCLNPKVEEEIMGSIAHHWLQEGIEKGIQIGEMKLAEMAKKMLRKNKPLDEIIEFTGLTEREIEELK
;
A
#
# COMPACT_ATOMS: atom_id res chain seq x y z
N MET A 1 -33.07 30.25 11.69
CA MET A 1 -32.82 29.13 10.77
C MET A 1 -31.46 28.56 11.14
N THR A 2 -31.42 27.57 12.01
CA THR A 2 -30.16 27.05 12.58
C THR A 2 -29.64 25.95 11.67
N ILE A 3 -28.57 26.23 10.93
CA ILE A 3 -27.81 25.20 10.21
C ILE A 3 -27.01 24.46 11.27
N ILE A 4 -27.55 23.33 11.75
CA ILE A 4 -26.76 22.37 12.50
C ILE A 4 -25.84 21.73 11.47
N ALA A 5 -24.57 22.15 11.46
CA ALA A 5 -23.54 21.39 10.77
C ALA A 5 -23.53 19.99 11.38
N ASN A 6 -24.16 19.04 10.70
CA ASN A 6 -24.12 17.64 11.06
C ASN A 6 -22.76 17.08 10.60
N SER A 7 -21.68 17.70 11.05
CA SER A 7 -20.34 17.18 10.86
C SER A 7 -20.18 16.09 11.89
N ASN A 8 -20.09 14.84 11.45
CA ASN A 8 -19.78 13.70 12.29
C ASN A 8 -18.28 13.73 12.65
N THR A 9 -17.81 14.87 13.15
CA THR A 9 -16.39 15.26 13.29
C THR A 9 -15.62 14.24 14.10
N GLY A 10 -16.24 13.66 15.14
CA GLY A 10 -15.63 12.59 15.92
C GLY A 10 -15.37 11.31 15.12
N VAL A 11 -16.28 10.94 14.22
CA VAL A 11 -16.12 9.77 13.33
C VAL A 11 -14.98 10.01 12.34
N ASP A 12 -14.87 11.22 11.79
CA ASP A 12 -13.80 11.56 10.85
C ASP A 12 -12.42 11.55 11.53
N TYR A 13 -12.32 12.05 12.77
CA TYR A 13 -11.10 11.95 13.58
C TYR A 13 -10.72 10.50 13.87
N ILE A 14 -11.69 9.66 14.25
CA ILE A 14 -11.45 8.24 14.48
C ILE A 14 -11.00 7.55 13.19
N LYS A 15 -11.62 7.86 12.05
CA LYS A 15 -11.20 7.34 10.73
C LYS A 15 -9.75 7.71 10.41
N SER A 16 -9.37 8.99 10.56
CA SER A 16 -7.99 9.42 10.33
C SER A 16 -6.98 8.79 11.29
N ALA A 17 -7.31 8.68 12.58
CA ALA A 17 -6.44 8.08 13.58
C ALA A 17 -6.25 6.57 13.35
N LEU A 18 -7.32 5.86 12.96
CA LEU A 18 -7.26 4.45 12.57
C LEU A 18 -6.42 4.26 11.31
N SER A 19 -6.66 5.04 10.25
CA SER A 19 -5.87 4.96 9.02
C SER A 19 -4.37 5.17 9.29
N TYR A 20 -4.00 6.15 10.10
CA TYR A 20 -2.60 6.37 10.44
C TYR A 20 -2.00 5.21 11.25
N SER A 21 -2.70 4.77 12.31
CA SER A 21 -2.22 3.71 13.19
C SER A 21 -2.06 2.37 12.46
N LEU A 22 -2.98 2.07 11.52
CA LEU A 22 -2.93 0.87 10.69
C LEU A 22 -1.69 0.81 9.78
N THR A 23 -1.05 1.93 9.46
CA THR A 23 0.21 1.93 8.69
C THR A 23 1.44 1.58 9.53
N LYS A 24 1.31 1.53 10.87
CA LYS A 24 2.43 1.42 11.81
C LYS A 24 2.42 0.13 12.63
N ILE A 25 1.39 -0.70 12.50
CA ILE A 25 1.23 -1.94 13.26
C ILE A 25 1.34 -3.16 12.34
N ASP A 26 1.72 -4.30 12.91
CA ASP A 26 1.90 -5.53 12.14
C ASP A 26 0.57 -6.20 11.76
N GLN A 27 0.64 -7.27 10.96
CA GLN A 27 -0.56 -7.93 10.44
C GLN A 27 -1.41 -8.60 11.52
N THR A 28 -0.80 -9.03 12.63
CA THR A 28 -1.52 -9.63 13.77
C THR A 28 -2.30 -8.55 14.51
N ASP A 29 -1.66 -7.41 14.76
CA ASP A 29 -2.30 -6.26 15.43
C ASP A 29 -3.43 -5.65 14.59
N LYS A 30 -3.29 -5.66 13.25
CA LYS A 30 -4.35 -5.27 12.31
C LYS A 30 -5.61 -6.12 12.48
N ILE A 31 -5.46 -7.44 12.64
CA ILE A 31 -6.58 -8.39 12.80
C ILE A 31 -7.25 -8.20 14.16
N GLU A 32 -6.47 -8.00 15.22
CA GLU A 32 -7.03 -7.74 16.56
C GLU A 32 -7.85 -6.44 16.58
N LEU A 33 -7.34 -5.37 15.96
CA LEU A 33 -8.05 -4.11 15.83
C LEU A 33 -9.35 -4.27 15.03
N GLU A 34 -9.33 -5.01 13.92
CA GLU A 34 -10.52 -5.31 13.13
C GLU A 34 -11.60 -6.00 13.98
N ASN A 35 -11.22 -7.00 14.76
CA ASN A 35 -12.13 -7.73 15.63
C ASN A 35 -12.71 -6.84 16.74
N MET A 36 -11.89 -5.99 17.36
CA MET A 36 -12.36 -5.02 18.34
C MET A 36 -13.38 -4.05 17.73
N LEU A 37 -13.10 -3.52 16.54
CA LEU A 37 -14.01 -2.60 15.84
C LEU A 37 -15.36 -3.27 15.52
N LYS A 38 -15.37 -4.52 15.06
CA LYS A 38 -16.61 -5.29 14.84
C LYS A 38 -17.46 -5.42 16.10
N THR A 39 -16.83 -5.59 17.26
CA THR A 39 -17.57 -5.77 18.54
C THR A 39 -18.13 -4.48 19.11
N CYS A 40 -17.57 -3.32 18.74
CA CYS A 40 -17.90 -2.04 19.36
C CYS A 40 -18.72 -1.10 18.49
N LEU A 41 -18.82 -1.35 17.18
CA LEU A 41 -19.50 -0.45 16.22
C LEU A 41 -20.93 -0.92 15.92
N ASN A 42 -21.80 0.04 15.57
CA ASN A 42 -23.09 -0.30 14.98
C ASN A 42 -22.91 -0.75 13.52
N PRO A 43 -23.83 -1.56 12.96
CA PRO A 43 -23.63 -2.20 11.65
C PRO A 43 -23.35 -1.24 10.49
N LYS A 44 -23.95 -0.04 10.51
CA LYS A 44 -23.76 0.96 9.44
C LYS A 44 -22.37 1.59 9.47
N VAL A 45 -21.89 1.93 10.67
CA VAL A 45 -20.55 2.49 10.86
C VAL A 45 -19.48 1.42 10.67
N GLU A 46 -19.76 0.19 11.07
CA GLU A 46 -18.93 -0.98 10.80
C GLU A 46 -18.71 -1.17 9.30
N GLU A 47 -19.78 -1.23 8.49
CA GLU A 47 -19.70 -1.43 7.05
C GLU A 47 -18.83 -0.37 6.35
N GLU A 48 -19.02 0.91 6.68
CA GLU A 48 -18.21 2.00 6.12
C GLU A 48 -16.73 1.90 6.53
N ILE A 49 -16.43 1.63 7.80
CA ILE A 49 -15.06 1.56 8.31
C ILE A 49 -14.35 0.33 7.75
N MET A 50 -15.02 -0.82 7.74
CA MET A 50 -14.49 -2.07 7.18
C MET A 50 -14.20 -1.96 5.69
N GLY A 51 -15.08 -1.33 4.92
CA GLY A 51 -14.83 -1.04 3.51
C GLY A 51 -13.57 -0.17 3.30
N SER A 52 -13.39 0.85 4.14
CA SER A 52 -12.20 1.72 4.07
C SER A 52 -10.91 0.98 4.46
N ILE A 53 -10.94 0.11 5.47
CA ILE A 53 -9.77 -0.68 5.91
C ILE A 53 -9.39 -1.69 4.83
N ALA A 54 -10.35 -2.41 4.28
CA ALA A 54 -10.13 -3.39 3.21
C ALA A 54 -9.53 -2.71 1.97
N HIS A 55 -10.03 -1.54 1.58
CA HIS A 55 -9.46 -0.76 0.48
C HIS A 55 -8.00 -0.39 0.74
N HIS A 56 -7.69 0.11 1.94
CA HIS A 56 -6.32 0.47 2.32
C HIS A 56 -5.37 -0.74 2.25
N TRP A 57 -5.75 -1.90 2.79
CA TRP A 57 -4.92 -3.11 2.73
C TRP A 57 -4.71 -3.62 1.31
N LEU A 58 -5.72 -3.52 0.45
CA LEU A 58 -5.58 -3.85 -0.96
C LEU A 58 -4.55 -2.94 -1.62
N GLN A 59 -4.61 -1.63 -1.40
CA GLN A 59 -3.63 -0.69 -1.95
C GLN A 59 -2.23 -0.95 -1.41
N GLU A 60 -2.06 -1.13 -0.10
CA GLU A 60 -0.77 -1.46 0.52
C GLU A 60 -0.17 -2.74 -0.07
N GLY A 61 -1.01 -3.77 -0.32
CA GLY A 61 -0.59 -5.00 -0.96
C GLY A 61 -0.15 -4.82 -2.41
N ILE A 62 -0.88 -4.01 -3.19
CA ILE A 62 -0.54 -3.68 -4.58
C ILE A 62 0.80 -2.92 -4.63
N GLU A 63 0.96 -1.88 -3.81
CA GLU A 63 2.19 -1.08 -3.75
C GLU A 63 3.41 -1.92 -3.38
N LYS A 64 3.28 -2.77 -2.34
CA LYS A 64 4.33 -3.74 -1.97
C LYS A 64 4.65 -4.70 -3.10
N GLY A 65 3.64 -5.20 -3.79
CA GLY A 65 3.80 -6.09 -4.95
C GLY A 65 4.60 -5.44 -6.08
N ILE A 66 4.27 -4.18 -6.41
CA ILE A 66 4.98 -3.38 -7.42
C ILE A 66 6.44 -3.18 -7.01
N GLN A 67 6.70 -2.73 -5.77
CA GLN A 67 8.06 -2.52 -5.27
C GLN A 67 8.91 -3.80 -5.31
N ILE A 68 8.34 -4.94 -4.92
CA ILE A 68 9.02 -6.24 -5.01
C ILE A 68 9.32 -6.60 -6.47
N GLY A 69 8.39 -6.33 -7.39
CA GLY A 69 8.56 -6.54 -8.83
C GLY A 69 9.71 -5.71 -9.39
N GLU A 70 9.71 -4.40 -9.13
CA GLU A 70 10.76 -3.46 -9.55
C GLU A 70 12.14 -3.87 -9.00
N MET A 71 12.22 -4.24 -7.72
CA MET A 71 13.45 -4.73 -7.11
C MET A 71 14.00 -5.99 -7.82
N LYS A 72 13.12 -6.94 -8.15
CA LYS A 72 13.51 -8.16 -8.87
C LYS A 72 13.99 -7.87 -10.30
N LEU A 73 13.36 -6.93 -11.00
CA LEU A 73 13.78 -6.47 -12.33
C LEU A 73 15.18 -5.83 -12.26
N ALA A 74 15.42 -4.96 -11.28
CA ALA A 74 16.73 -4.35 -11.05
C ALA A 74 17.83 -5.40 -10.73
N GLU A 75 17.52 -6.41 -9.90
CA GLU A 75 18.44 -7.52 -9.65
C GLU A 75 18.75 -8.35 -10.90
N MET A 76 17.75 -8.58 -11.74
CA MET A 76 17.92 -9.28 -13.02
C MET A 76 18.82 -8.48 -13.96
N ALA A 77 18.57 -7.17 -14.13
CA ALA A 77 19.41 -6.27 -14.91
C ALA A 77 20.87 -6.29 -14.41
N LYS A 78 21.10 -6.20 -13.09
CA LYS A 78 22.44 -6.30 -12.48
C LYS A 78 23.12 -7.63 -12.83
N LYS A 79 22.41 -8.76 -12.80
CA LYS A 79 22.95 -10.07 -13.17
C LYS A 79 23.29 -10.14 -14.67
N MET A 80 22.49 -9.52 -15.53
CA MET A 80 22.74 -9.45 -16.97
C MET A 80 23.95 -8.58 -17.31
N LEU A 81 24.09 -7.41 -16.67
CA LEU A 81 25.28 -6.55 -16.77
C LEU A 81 26.56 -7.32 -16.40
N ARG A 82 26.56 -8.04 -15.26
CA ARG A 82 27.71 -8.87 -14.83
C ARG A 82 28.06 -9.97 -15.83
N LYS A 83 27.10 -10.39 -16.66
CA LYS A 83 27.29 -11.37 -17.74
C LYS A 83 27.63 -10.72 -19.09
N ASN A 84 27.90 -9.42 -19.10
CA ASN A 84 28.17 -8.63 -20.30
C ASN A 84 27.07 -8.78 -21.36
N LYS A 85 25.81 -8.85 -20.92
CA LYS A 85 24.68 -8.86 -21.84
C LYS A 85 24.54 -7.50 -22.56
N PRO A 86 24.17 -7.50 -23.85
CA PRO A 86 23.88 -6.27 -24.59
C PRO A 86 22.83 -5.40 -23.90
N LEU A 87 22.98 -4.08 -23.99
CA LEU A 87 22.11 -3.12 -23.31
C LEU A 87 20.67 -3.17 -23.84
N ASP A 88 20.50 -3.30 -25.15
CA ASP A 88 19.21 -3.50 -25.82
C ASP A 88 18.50 -4.77 -25.31
N GLU A 89 19.24 -5.88 -25.13
CA GLU A 89 18.70 -7.13 -24.54
C GLU A 89 18.20 -6.88 -23.10
N ILE A 90 18.95 -6.13 -22.28
CA ILE A 90 18.54 -5.83 -20.90
C ILE A 90 17.27 -4.97 -20.88
N ILE A 91 17.18 -3.95 -21.75
CA ILE A 91 16.01 -3.09 -21.87
C ILE A 91 14.78 -3.92 -22.30
N GLU A 92 14.93 -4.79 -23.30
CA GLU A 92 13.85 -5.63 -23.81
C GLU A 92 13.26 -6.54 -22.73
N PHE A 93 14.11 -7.21 -21.94
CA PHE A 93 13.65 -8.17 -20.94
C PHE A 93 13.18 -7.54 -19.62
N THR A 94 13.69 -6.36 -19.26
CA THR A 94 13.38 -5.74 -17.97
C THR A 94 12.42 -4.56 -18.05
N GLY A 95 12.29 -3.96 -19.24
CA GLY A 95 11.55 -2.72 -19.44
C GLY A 95 12.21 -1.48 -18.82
N LEU A 96 13.39 -1.62 -18.22
CA LEU A 96 14.14 -0.49 -17.66
C LEU A 96 14.73 0.38 -18.78
N THR A 97 14.77 1.68 -18.55
CA THR A 97 15.42 2.64 -19.43
C THR A 97 16.95 2.53 -19.32
N GLU A 98 17.65 2.99 -20.35
CA GLU A 98 19.11 3.10 -20.33
C GLU A 98 19.63 3.89 -19.11
N ARG A 99 18.94 4.98 -18.75
CA ARG A 99 19.27 5.78 -17.55
C ARG A 99 19.17 4.95 -16.28
N GLU A 100 18.08 4.21 -16.10
CA GLU A 100 17.88 3.36 -14.92
C GLU A 100 18.93 2.25 -14.86
N ILE A 101 19.30 1.67 -16.01
CA ILE A 101 20.35 0.64 -16.07
C ILE A 101 21.72 1.22 -15.72
N GLU A 102 22.03 2.46 -16.12
CA GLU A 102 23.26 3.16 -15.76
C GLU A 102 23.37 3.38 -14.24
N GLU A 103 22.26 3.72 -13.58
CA GLU A 103 22.19 3.87 -12.12
C GLU A 103 22.40 2.55 -11.35
N LEU A 104 22.37 1.39 -12.04
CA LEU A 104 22.61 0.06 -11.44
C LEU A 104 24.08 -0.41 -11.51
N LYS A 105 24.93 0.27 -12.27
CA LYS A 105 26.37 -0.07 -12.43
C LYS A 105 27.16 0.28 -11.17
#